data_AF-A0A345WRN5-F1
#
_entry.id   AF-A0A345WRN5-F1
#
_cell.length_a   1.000
_cell.length_b   1.000
_cell.length_c   1.000
_cell.angle_alpha   90.00
_cell.angle_beta   90.00
_cell.angle_gamma   90.00
#
_symmetry.space_group_name_H-M   'P 1'
#
loop_
_entity.id
_entity.type
_entity.pdbx_description
1 polymer ?
#
loop_
_entity_poly.entity_id
_entity_poly.type
_entity_poly.pdbx_seq_one_letter_code
_entity_poly.pdbx_strand_id
1 'polypeptide(L)'
;MSEKDRNNHDIGSSAGNLSAAGGHDRPDLNGPIGPILGAAGPGEFPQPLPACATCPKAMWYRAARQGLRAFCRELRVVTWHPGENDPVTECDGRDAALLSGAP
;
A
#
# COMPACT_ATOMS: atom_id res chain seq x y z
N MET A 1 16.87 -36.96 42.24
CA MET A 1 17.35 -38.15 41.48
C MET A 1 16.40 -38.33 40.30
N SER A 2 16.84 -38.12 39.04
CA SER A 2 17.37 -39.16 38.10
C SER A 2 16.41 -40.36 37.97
N GLU A 3 16.00 -40.85 36.81
CA GLU A 3 16.71 -41.01 35.53
C GLU A 3 15.72 -41.55 34.46
N LYS A 4 15.92 -41.17 33.18
CA LYS A 4 15.78 -42.03 31.97
C LYS A 4 14.37 -42.55 31.58
N ASP A 5 13.92 -42.59 30.33
CA ASP A 5 14.63 -42.72 29.06
C ASP A 5 13.61 -42.73 27.87
N ARG A 6 14.09 -42.30 26.69
CA ARG A 6 13.77 -42.83 25.34
C ARG A 6 12.34 -42.66 24.78
N ASN A 7 12.20 -41.87 23.70
CA ASN A 7 12.36 -42.45 22.36
C ASN A 7 12.49 -41.36 21.28
N ASN A 8 13.65 -41.35 20.63
CA ASN A 8 13.96 -40.59 19.43
C ASN A 8 13.57 -41.46 18.22
N HIS A 9 12.86 -40.91 17.24
CA HIS A 9 12.80 -41.48 15.89
C HIS A 9 13.08 -40.36 14.89
N ASP A 10 14.33 -40.38 14.45
CA ASP A 10 14.86 -39.64 13.32
C ASP A 10 14.36 -40.21 11.98
N ILE A 11 14.66 -39.42 10.95
CA ILE A 11 14.81 -39.75 9.52
C ILE A 11 13.60 -39.44 8.64
N GLY A 12 13.70 -38.29 7.97
CA GLY A 12 12.94 -37.96 6.78
C GLY A 12 13.45 -36.72 6.03
N SER A 13 14.77 -36.50 5.98
CA SER A 13 15.36 -35.55 5.02
C SER A 13 15.29 -36.14 3.61
N SER A 14 14.53 -35.50 2.72
CA SER A 14 14.84 -35.54 1.30
C SER A 14 14.46 -34.21 0.66
N ALA A 15 15.45 -33.69 -0.08
CA ALA A 15 15.44 -32.41 -0.74
C ALA A 15 14.33 -32.33 -1.81
N GLY A 16 13.73 -31.16 -1.90
CA GLY A 16 12.79 -30.79 -2.95
C GLY A 16 12.78 -29.28 -3.10
N ASN A 17 13.92 -28.73 -3.55
CA ASN A 17 14.03 -27.34 -3.95
C ASN A 17 13.20 -27.15 -5.22
N LEU A 18 11.93 -26.78 -5.07
CA LEU A 18 11.10 -26.29 -6.16
C LEU A 18 10.75 -24.84 -5.88
N SER A 19 11.57 -23.99 -6.48
CA SER A 19 11.24 -22.61 -6.78
C SER A 19 9.86 -22.56 -7.47
N ALA A 20 8.93 -21.87 -6.82
CA ALA A 20 7.94 -21.05 -7.50
C ALA A 20 7.82 -19.75 -6.70
N ALA A 21 8.89 -18.97 -6.73
CA ALA A 21 8.78 -17.52 -6.57
C ALA A 21 7.87 -17.02 -7.71
N GLY A 22 6.58 -16.99 -7.44
CA GLY A 22 5.52 -16.63 -8.38
C GLY A 22 4.26 -16.20 -7.63
N GLY A 23 4.42 -15.46 -6.53
CA GLY A 23 3.34 -14.74 -5.87
C GLY A 23 3.27 -13.32 -6.41
N HIS A 24 2.85 -13.18 -7.66
CA HIS A 24 2.48 -11.87 -8.19
C HIS A 24 1.13 -11.44 -7.60
N ASP A 25 1.16 -10.25 -7.00
CA ASP A 25 0.12 -9.23 -7.15
C ASP A 25 -1.23 -9.49 -6.48
N ARG A 26 -1.24 -9.49 -5.14
CA ARG A 26 -2.28 -8.71 -4.46
C ARG A 26 -1.58 -7.59 -3.68
N PRO A 27 -1.66 -6.32 -4.12
CA PRO A 27 -1.31 -5.24 -3.21
C PRO A 27 -2.23 -5.41 -2.00
N ASP A 28 -1.64 -5.42 -0.81
CA ASP A 28 -2.39 -5.19 0.42
C ASP A 28 -3.24 -3.93 0.20
N LEU A 29 -4.55 -4.12 0.02
CA LEU A 29 -5.50 -3.05 -0.29
C LEU A 29 -5.64 -2.05 0.87
N ASN A 30 -4.95 -2.29 2.00
CA ASN A 30 -4.93 -1.40 3.15
C ASN A 30 -3.72 -0.43 3.15
N GLY A 31 -2.79 -0.57 2.20
CA GLY A 31 -1.63 0.30 2.07
C GLY A 31 -1.86 1.51 1.15
N PRO A 32 -1.06 2.59 1.28
CA PRO A 32 -1.08 3.69 0.32
C PRO A 32 -0.73 3.21 -1.09
N ILE A 33 -1.55 3.56 -2.08
CA ILE A 33 -1.30 3.23 -3.48
C ILE A 33 -0.23 4.16 -4.04
N GLY A 34 0.87 3.56 -4.48
CA GLY A 34 1.87 4.17 -5.34
C GLY A 34 3.20 4.53 -4.64
N PRO A 35 4.32 4.47 -5.39
CA PRO A 35 5.66 4.62 -4.82
C PRO A 35 5.93 6.02 -4.24
N ILE A 36 5.28 7.05 -4.76
CA ILE A 36 5.53 8.43 -4.33
C ILE A 36 4.94 8.74 -2.95
N LEU A 37 3.71 8.28 -2.68
CA LEU A 37 3.10 8.43 -1.36
C LEU A 37 3.75 7.47 -0.34
N GLY A 38 4.07 6.24 -0.76
CA GLY A 38 4.78 5.28 0.10
C GLY A 38 6.17 5.75 0.55
N ALA A 39 6.80 6.64 -0.22
CA ALA A 39 8.08 7.27 0.12
C ALA A 39 7.96 8.61 0.88
N ALA A 40 6.75 9.02 1.29
CA ALA A 40 6.56 10.27 2.02
C ALA A 40 7.18 10.20 3.42
N GLY A 41 7.93 11.24 3.80
CA GLY A 41 8.55 11.32 5.12
C GLY A 41 7.56 11.70 6.23
N PRO A 42 7.97 11.57 7.51
CA PRO A 42 7.22 12.13 8.63
C PRO A 42 6.96 13.62 8.42
N GLY A 43 5.69 14.05 8.49
CA GLY A 43 5.26 15.43 8.24
C GLY A 43 4.89 15.75 6.78
N GLU A 44 5.23 14.88 5.83
CA GLU A 44 4.74 14.96 4.45
C GLU A 44 3.58 13.99 4.21
N PHE A 45 3.53 12.92 5.00
CA PHE A 45 2.44 11.96 4.94
C PHE A 45 1.11 12.66 5.33
N PRO A 46 0.09 12.62 4.45
CA PRO A 46 -1.18 13.28 4.70
C PRO A 46 -1.82 12.86 6.02
N GLN A 47 -2.25 13.84 6.81
CA GLN A 47 -3.01 13.63 8.05
C GLN A 47 -4.15 14.66 8.15
N PRO A 48 -5.43 14.24 8.20
CA PRO A 48 -5.90 12.87 8.05
C PRO A 48 -5.65 12.30 6.64
N LEU A 49 -5.70 10.98 6.51
CA LEU A 49 -5.40 10.31 5.24
C LEU A 49 -6.55 10.55 4.24
N PRO A 50 -6.29 11.17 3.06
CA PRO A 50 -7.33 11.40 2.06
C PRO A 50 -7.74 10.09 1.39
N ALA A 51 -8.95 10.05 0.84
CA ALA A 51 -9.43 8.96 -0.01
C ALA A 51 -8.47 8.64 -1.16
N CYS A 52 -7.77 9.66 -1.67
CA CYS A 52 -6.78 9.52 -2.73
C CYS A 52 -5.55 8.69 -2.33
N ALA A 53 -5.31 8.44 -1.04
CA ALA A 53 -4.21 7.58 -0.60
C ALA A 53 -4.39 6.13 -1.04
N THR A 54 -5.64 5.67 -1.23
CA THR A 54 -5.97 4.30 -1.64
C THR A 54 -6.77 4.25 -2.94
N CYS A 55 -6.80 5.35 -3.71
CA CYS A 55 -7.52 5.41 -4.97
C CYS A 55 -6.59 5.06 -6.15
N PRO A 56 -6.92 4.07 -6.99
CA PRO A 56 -6.13 3.75 -8.18
C PRO A 56 -6.05 4.92 -9.18
N LYS A 57 -7.08 5.77 -9.22
CA LYS A 57 -7.11 6.96 -10.08
C LYS A 57 -6.26 8.12 -9.55
N ALA A 58 -5.73 8.05 -8.33
CA ALA A 58 -4.87 9.09 -7.78
C ALA A 58 -3.47 9.02 -8.40
N MET A 59 -2.94 10.18 -8.77
CA MET A 59 -1.55 10.35 -9.20
C MET A 59 -0.83 11.18 -8.16
N TRP A 60 0.08 10.54 -7.42
CA TRP A 60 0.93 11.19 -6.44
C TRP A 60 2.20 11.71 -7.08
N TYR A 61 2.56 12.95 -6.81
CA TYR A 61 3.76 13.59 -7.35
C TYR A 61 4.38 14.57 -6.35
N ARG A 62 5.65 14.90 -6.54
CA ARG A 62 6.38 15.86 -5.72
C ARG A 62 6.89 16.99 -6.59
N ALA A 63 6.51 18.22 -6.25
CA ALA A 63 7.04 19.42 -6.88
C ALA A 63 8.06 20.08 -5.94
N ALA A 64 9.24 20.45 -6.48
CA ALA A 64 10.40 20.87 -5.69
C ALA A 64 10.12 21.96 -4.64
N ARG A 65 9.20 22.90 -4.92
CA ARG A 65 8.85 24.00 -4.02
C ARG A 65 7.50 23.84 -3.32
N GLN A 66 6.72 22.84 -3.69
CA GLN A 66 5.33 22.69 -3.24
C GLN A 66 5.07 21.37 -2.50
N GLY A 67 6.07 20.51 -2.43
CA GLY A 67 6.00 19.23 -1.72
C GLY A 67 5.16 18.19 -2.46
N LEU A 68 4.70 17.21 -1.68
CA LEU A 68 3.86 16.11 -2.10
C LEU A 68 2.46 16.61 -2.50
N ARG A 69 1.86 16.05 -3.54
CA ARG A 69 0.53 16.40 -4.03
C ARG A 69 -0.19 15.18 -4.60
N ALA A 70 -1.52 15.21 -4.56
CA ALA A 70 -2.36 14.22 -5.23
C ALA A 70 -3.19 14.89 -6.34
N PHE A 71 -3.03 14.43 -7.58
CA PHE A 71 -3.92 14.78 -8.68
C PHE A 71 -4.92 13.64 -8.91
N CYS A 72 -6.21 13.95 -8.88
CA CYS A 72 -7.27 12.99 -9.13
C CYS A 72 -7.62 12.94 -10.61
N ARG A 73 -7.43 11.77 -11.25
CA ARG A 73 -7.79 11.60 -12.68
C ARG A 73 -9.30 11.59 -12.93
N GLU A 74 -10.10 11.27 -11.92
CA GLU A 74 -11.56 11.24 -12.01
C GLU A 74 -12.15 12.66 -11.99
N LEU A 75 -11.80 13.43 -10.95
CA LEU A 75 -12.28 14.81 -10.77
C LEU A 75 -11.48 15.83 -11.59
N ARG A 76 -10.30 15.45 -12.09
CA ARG A 76 -9.36 16.31 -12.84
C ARG A 76 -8.87 17.54 -12.06
N VAL A 77 -8.69 17.40 -10.75
CA VAL A 77 -8.19 18.45 -9.86
C VAL A 77 -7.07 17.94 -8.96
N VAL A 78 -6.30 18.86 -8.37
CA VAL A 78 -5.44 18.53 -7.21
C VAL A 78 -6.35 18.45 -6.00
N THR A 79 -6.51 17.25 -5.44
CA THR A 79 -7.41 16.97 -4.30
C THR A 79 -6.69 17.00 -2.96
N TRP A 80 -5.35 17.05 -2.98
CA TRP A 80 -4.56 17.16 -1.76
C TRP A 80 -3.23 17.87 -2.03
N HIS A 81 -2.88 18.78 -1.12
CA HIS A 81 -1.56 19.36 -0.98
C HIS A 81 -1.31 19.83 0.47
N PRO A 82 -0.06 20.09 0.89
CA PRO A 82 0.28 20.31 2.30
C PRO A 82 -0.32 21.58 2.90
N GLY A 83 -0.63 22.58 2.07
CA GLY A 83 -1.27 23.83 2.50
C GLY A 83 -2.80 23.77 2.62
N GLU A 84 -3.44 22.63 2.37
CA GLU A 84 -4.89 22.48 2.43
C GLU A 84 -5.25 21.63 3.64
N ASN A 85 -6.04 22.20 4.56
CA ASN A 85 -6.39 21.58 5.83
C ASN A 85 -7.70 20.78 5.77
N ASP A 86 -8.19 20.47 4.57
CA ASP A 86 -9.45 19.76 4.37
C ASP A 86 -9.32 18.67 3.29
N PRO A 87 -8.68 17.53 3.62
CA PRO A 87 -8.53 16.43 2.67
C PRO A 87 -9.87 15.77 2.37
N VAL A 88 -10.11 15.45 1.10
CA VAL A 88 -11.25 14.63 0.69
C VAL A 88 -11.13 13.23 1.29
N THR A 89 -11.96 12.88 2.27
CA THR A 89 -11.98 11.58 2.97
C THR A 89 -12.96 10.57 2.37
N GLU A 90 -14.00 11.05 1.67
CA GLU A 90 -15.04 10.26 1.02
C GLU A 90 -15.17 10.66 -0.45
N CYS A 91 -15.24 9.69 -1.37
CA CYS A 91 -15.24 9.96 -2.81
C CYS A 91 -15.81 8.79 -3.63
N ASP A 92 -16.97 8.99 -4.26
CA ASP A 92 -17.58 8.01 -5.17
C ASP A 92 -16.67 7.61 -6.33
N GLY A 93 -15.83 8.54 -6.80
CA GLY A 93 -14.85 8.29 -7.84
C GLY A 93 -13.79 7.24 -7.44
N ARG A 94 -13.42 7.19 -6.15
CA ARG A 94 -12.56 6.13 -5.62
C ARG A 94 -13.32 4.81 -5.63
N ASP A 95 -14.53 4.79 -5.10
CA ASP A 95 -15.29 3.55 -4.91
C ASP A 95 -15.63 2.92 -6.28
N ALA A 96 -15.99 3.74 -7.27
CA ALA A 96 -16.16 3.31 -8.66
C ALA A 96 -14.85 2.79 -9.29
N ALA A 97 -13.71 3.43 -9.01
CA ALA A 97 -12.41 2.95 -9.50
C ALA A 97 -12.01 1.59 -8.92
N LEU A 98 -12.28 1.37 -7.62
CA LEU A 98 -12.04 0.09 -6.96
C LEU A 98 -12.95 -1.01 -7.54
N LEU A 99 -14.23 -0.71 -7.77
CA LEU A 99 -15.19 -1.67 -8.36
C LEU A 99 -14.87 -2.04 -9.81
N SER A 100 -14.31 -1.09 -10.57
CA SER A 100 -13.97 -1.32 -11.99
C SER A 100 -12.64 -2.04 -12.20
N GLY A 101 -11.90 -2.37 -11.13
CA GLY A 101 -10.55 -2.93 -11.25
C GLY A 101 -9.59 -2.00 -11.99
N ALA A 102 -9.87 -0.69 -11.96
CA ALA A 102 -9.07 0.27 -12.67
C ALA A 102 -7.64 0.34 -12.09
N PRO A 103 -6.60 0.42 -12.94
CA PRO A 103 -5.25 0.72 -12.48
C PRO A 103 -5.08 2.18 -12.08
#